data_AF-A0A7S3DN24-F1
#
_entry.id   AF-A0A7S3DN24-F1
#
_cell.length_a   1.000
_cell.length_b   1.000
_cell.length_c   1.000
_cell.angle_alpha   90.00
_cell.angle_beta   90.00
_cell.angle_gamma   90.00
#
_symmetry.space_group_name_H-M   'P 1'
#
loop_
_entity.id
_entity.type
_entity.pdbx_description
1 polymer ?
#
loop_
_entity_poly.entity_id
_entity_poly.type
_entity_poly.pdbx_seq_one_letter_code
_entity_poly.pdbx_strand_id
1 'polypeptide(L)'
;KGEIRDVELNCVFLNETASKISPLLEFESVHVSKISFHVSSWTNLRKAPIIVDIEHVKASVVEPFHFLDERAGRKSIQQVTREQLVLMIRDGILKARGAYNLFDRILDNLSVEVSSIQISFQPYGKFKTRRPGPWTPPAWQMNLANIRFVSVNEYGQEAPPEEVWRHNHHRSSGSGGALLIYKKCEMEYKIAIKPLNGDPIPLVTGRDNKMEVQVAIKRRIRDGEVLAVQIDSTIPK
;
A
#
# COMPACT_ATOMS: atom_id res chain seq x y z
N LYS A 1 6.62 -10.16 21.83
CA LYS A 1 5.36 -9.48 21.45
C LYS A 1 5.52 -8.02 21.85
N GLY A 2 5.46 -7.10 20.89
CA GLY A 2 5.52 -5.66 21.13
C GLY A 2 4.18 -5.04 20.72
N GLU A 3 3.71 -4.04 21.46
CA GLU A 3 2.42 -3.41 21.22
C GLU A 3 2.53 -1.91 21.45
N ILE A 4 1.90 -1.13 20.56
CA ILE A 4 1.80 0.33 20.65
C ILE A 4 0.32 0.67 20.48
N ARG A 5 -0.20 1.59 21.29
CA ARG A 5 -1.60 2.02 21.27
C ARG A 5 -1.72 3.51 21.02
N ASP A 6 -2.86 3.91 20.47
CA ASP A 6 -3.31 5.29 20.31
C ASP A 6 -2.25 6.18 19.66
N VAL A 7 -1.84 5.82 18.45
CA VAL A 7 -0.77 6.46 17.70
C VAL A 7 -1.35 7.40 16.64
N GLU A 8 -0.89 8.63 16.63
CA GLU A 8 -1.07 9.54 15.50
C GLU A 8 0.11 9.41 14.54
N LEU A 9 -0.17 9.08 13.28
CA LEU A 9 0.88 8.96 12.27
C LEU A 9 1.29 10.34 11.75
N ASN A 10 2.57 10.46 11.39
CA ASN A 10 3.10 11.69 10.80
C ASN A 10 2.54 11.89 9.38
N CYS A 11 1.54 12.76 9.25
CA CYS A 11 0.89 13.06 7.99
C CYS A 11 1.81 13.76 6.98
N VAL A 12 2.84 14.49 7.43
CA VAL A 12 3.83 15.10 6.51
C VAL A 12 4.56 14.02 5.71
N PHE A 13 5.06 13.00 6.41
CA PHE A 13 5.73 11.86 5.79
C PHE A 13 4.79 11.05 4.88
N LEU A 14 3.55 10.82 5.32
CA LEU A 14 2.55 10.12 4.51
C LEU A 14 2.22 10.89 3.22
N ASN A 15 2.04 12.21 3.33
CA ASN A 15 1.73 13.08 2.19
C ASN A 15 2.89 13.17 1.20
N GLU A 16 4.15 13.21 1.65
CA GLU A 16 5.33 13.16 0.76
C GLU A 16 5.42 11.87 -0.07
N THR A 17 4.88 10.77 0.47
CA THR A 17 4.85 9.48 -0.23
C THR A 17 3.62 9.39 -1.12
N ALA A 18 2.45 9.78 -0.61
CA ALA A 18 1.18 9.70 -1.31
C ALA A 18 1.09 10.66 -2.49
N SER A 19 1.67 11.86 -2.40
CA SER A 19 1.64 12.87 -3.47
C SER A 19 2.23 12.37 -4.78
N LYS A 20 3.19 11.43 -4.72
CA LYS A 20 3.81 10.80 -5.89
C LYS A 20 2.85 9.91 -6.68
N ILE A 21 1.79 9.43 -6.03
CA ILE A 21 0.80 8.50 -6.59
C ILE A 21 -0.53 9.22 -6.82
N SER A 22 -0.97 10.00 -5.84
CA SER A 22 -2.22 10.76 -5.87
C SER A 22 -1.98 12.18 -5.34
N PRO A 23 -1.57 13.13 -6.22
CA PRO A 23 -1.29 14.52 -5.82
C PRO A 23 -2.54 15.33 -5.48
N LEU A 24 -3.73 14.75 -5.65
CA LEU A 24 -5.02 15.37 -5.39
C LEU A 24 -5.58 15.04 -3.99
N LEU A 25 -4.82 14.29 -3.18
CA LEU A 25 -5.22 13.87 -1.85
C LEU A 25 -4.17 14.30 -0.84
N GLU A 26 -4.63 14.80 0.31
CA GLU A 26 -3.80 15.14 1.45
C GLU A 26 -4.40 14.52 2.71
N PHE A 27 -3.60 13.76 3.45
CA PHE A 27 -3.95 13.26 4.77
C PHE A 27 -3.86 14.41 5.78
N GLU A 28 -4.99 14.72 6.41
CA GLU A 28 -5.08 15.72 7.49
C GLU A 28 -4.79 15.08 8.85
N SER A 29 -5.29 13.87 9.07
CA SER A 29 -5.02 13.08 10.26
C SER A 29 -5.10 11.59 9.95
N VAL A 30 -4.25 10.81 10.60
CA VAL A 30 -4.30 9.35 10.54
C VAL A 30 -4.02 8.81 11.93
N HIS A 31 -5.08 8.31 12.57
CA HIS A 31 -5.05 7.71 13.88
C HIS A 31 -5.04 6.19 13.78
N VAL A 32 -4.24 5.54 14.61
CA VAL A 32 -4.18 4.08 14.73
C VAL A 32 -4.38 3.68 16.19
N SER A 33 -5.45 2.95 16.47
CA SER A 33 -5.81 2.55 17.83
C SER A 33 -4.77 1.61 18.45
N LYS A 34 -4.25 0.68 17.65
CA LYS A 34 -3.28 -0.32 18.11
C LYS A 34 -2.50 -0.93 16.97
N ILE A 35 -1.21 -1.13 17.21
CA ILE A 35 -0.27 -1.86 16.36
C ILE A 35 0.43 -2.90 17.22
N SER A 36 0.32 -4.18 16.85
CA SER A 36 0.94 -5.31 17.54
C SER A 36 1.88 -6.06 16.61
N PHE A 37 3.05 -6.44 17.14
CA PHE A 37 4.05 -7.19 16.41
C PHE A 37 4.17 -8.59 17.00
N HIS A 38 3.85 -9.57 16.17
CA HIS A 38 3.88 -10.98 16.47
C HIS A 38 5.08 -11.61 15.75
N VAL A 39 6.14 -11.84 16.52
CA VAL A 39 7.33 -12.55 16.08
C VAL A 39 7.38 -13.87 16.84
N SER A 40 7.15 -14.97 16.13
CA SER A 40 7.10 -16.32 16.71
C SER A 40 8.47 -16.78 17.25
N SER A 41 9.56 -16.34 16.64
CA SER A 41 10.92 -16.53 17.18
C SER A 41 11.89 -15.50 16.60
N TRP A 42 12.48 -14.67 17.48
CA TRP A 42 13.53 -13.72 17.10
C TRP A 42 14.81 -14.40 16.62
N THR A 43 15.05 -15.64 17.03
CA THR A 43 16.22 -16.44 16.62
C THR A 43 16.00 -17.16 15.28
N ASN A 44 14.75 -17.31 14.83
CA ASN A 44 14.39 -17.97 13.57
C ASN A 44 13.51 -17.09 12.65
N LEU A 45 13.84 -15.81 12.52
CA LEU A 45 13.16 -14.85 11.62
C LEU A 45 13.10 -15.29 10.15
N ARG A 46 13.91 -16.27 9.74
CA ARG A 46 13.90 -16.84 8.39
C ARG A 46 12.79 -17.88 8.16
N LYS A 47 12.29 -18.52 9.21
CA LYS A 47 11.40 -19.69 9.12
C LYS A 47 9.93 -19.37 9.38
N ALA A 48 9.65 -18.21 9.97
CA ALA A 48 8.30 -17.82 10.31
C ALA A 48 8.07 -16.35 9.95
N PRO A 49 6.88 -16.00 9.41
CA PRO A 49 6.57 -14.63 9.04
C PRO A 49 6.48 -13.74 10.28
N ILE A 50 6.82 -12.46 10.10
CA ILE A 50 6.46 -11.43 11.07
C ILE A 50 5.04 -10.99 10.75
N ILE A 51 4.16 -11.07 11.75
CA ILE A 51 2.78 -10.63 11.61
C ILE A 51 2.64 -9.28 12.31
N VAL A 52 2.13 -8.29 11.58
CA VAL A 52 1.80 -6.96 12.08
C VAL A 52 0.29 -6.84 12.11
N ASP A 53 -0.26 -6.82 13.31
CA ASP A 53 -1.70 -6.68 13.53
C ASP A 53 -2.02 -5.22 13.86
N ILE A 54 -2.88 -4.64 13.05
CA ILE A 54 -3.37 -3.27 13.20
C ILE A 54 -4.87 -3.36 13.44
N GLU A 55 -5.38 -2.78 14.52
CA GLU A 55 -6.81 -2.88 14.83
C GLU A 55 -7.63 -1.85 14.03
N HIS A 56 -7.70 -0.61 14.51
CA HIS A 56 -8.53 0.41 13.88
C HIS A 56 -7.67 1.57 13.37
N VAL A 57 -7.77 1.84 12.07
CA VAL A 57 -7.18 3.02 11.44
C VAL A 57 -8.30 3.98 11.07
N LYS A 58 -8.16 5.24 11.44
CA LYS A 58 -9.06 6.31 11.03
C LYS A 58 -8.27 7.40 10.32
N ALA A 59 -8.58 7.63 9.05
CA ALA A 59 -7.92 8.63 8.22
C ALA A 59 -8.91 9.70 7.75
N SER A 60 -8.54 10.97 7.96
CA SER A 60 -9.18 12.13 7.33
C SER A 60 -8.34 12.56 6.14
N VAL A 61 -8.96 12.63 4.96
CA VAL A 61 -8.34 13.02 3.71
C VAL A 61 -9.08 14.22 3.15
N VAL A 62 -8.35 15.19 2.62
CA VAL A 62 -8.90 16.39 2.02
C VAL A 62 -8.29 16.64 0.65
N GLU A 63 -8.96 17.46 -0.15
CA GLU A 63 -8.36 18.02 -1.35
C GLU A 63 -7.30 19.04 -0.93
N PRO A 64 -6.06 19.02 -1.48
CA PRO A 64 -5.06 20.00 -1.10
C PRO A 64 -5.44 21.41 -1.63
N PHE A 65 -5.19 22.45 -0.82
CA PHE A 65 -5.50 23.85 -1.18
C PHE A 65 -4.69 24.35 -2.37
N HIS A 66 -3.41 23.99 -2.37
CA HIS A 66 -2.49 24.17 -3.47
C HIS A 66 -2.17 22.78 -4.00
N PHE A 67 -1.99 22.63 -5.31
CA PHE A 67 -1.39 21.39 -5.80
C PHE A 67 -0.08 21.20 -5.03
N LEU A 68 0.11 20.03 -4.42
CA LEU A 68 1.35 19.72 -3.70
C LEU A 68 2.58 19.75 -4.63
N ASP A 69 2.39 20.01 -5.93
CA ASP A 69 3.44 20.30 -6.90
C ASP A 69 3.16 21.45 -7.87
N GLU A 70 3.72 22.62 -7.56
CA GLU A 70 4.40 23.42 -8.60
C GLU A 70 5.92 23.11 -8.67
N ARG A 71 6.50 22.40 -7.68
CA ARG A 71 7.96 22.26 -7.54
C ARG A 71 8.54 20.85 -7.68
N ALA A 72 7.87 19.76 -7.31
CA ALA A 72 8.28 18.43 -7.73
C ALA A 72 7.63 18.16 -9.08
N GLY A 73 8.39 18.52 -10.12
CA GLY A 73 8.05 18.47 -11.53
C GLY A 73 6.81 17.65 -11.88
N ARG A 74 5.88 18.31 -12.59
CA ARG A 74 5.12 17.65 -13.66
C ARG A 74 6.13 16.81 -14.47
N LYS A 75 6.35 15.56 -14.08
CA LYS A 75 6.68 14.54 -15.04
C LYS A 75 5.40 14.48 -15.85
N SER A 76 5.35 15.28 -16.91
CA SER A 76 4.50 14.91 -18.02
C SER A 76 4.74 13.43 -18.24
N ILE A 77 3.70 12.68 -18.55
CA ILE A 77 3.88 11.33 -19.08
C ILE A 77 4.66 11.52 -20.37
N GLN A 78 5.99 11.57 -20.28
CA GLN A 78 6.86 11.56 -21.42
C GLN A 78 6.70 10.17 -21.99
N GLN A 79 6.32 10.09 -23.26
CA GLN A 79 6.45 8.84 -23.99
C GLN A 79 7.93 8.49 -23.98
N VAL A 80 8.31 7.60 -23.07
CA VAL A 80 9.68 7.10 -22.96
C VAL A 80 9.96 6.34 -24.24
N THR A 81 10.84 6.87 -25.08
CA THR A 81 11.26 6.17 -26.29
C THR A 81 12.02 4.90 -25.91
N ARG A 82 12.12 3.95 -26.84
CA ARG A 82 12.87 2.71 -26.61
C ARG A 82 14.31 2.99 -26.18
N GLU A 83 14.98 4.01 -26.72
CA GLU A 83 16.35 4.35 -26.29
C GLU A 83 16.39 4.95 -24.87
N GLN A 84 15.41 5.80 -24.51
CA GLN A 84 15.33 6.37 -23.17
C GLN A 84 15.01 5.30 -22.12
N LEU A 85 14.16 4.33 -22.44
CA LEU A 85 13.89 3.18 -21.59
C LEU A 85 15.16 2.36 -21.35
N VAL A 86 15.95 2.11 -22.41
CA VAL A 86 17.23 1.40 -22.31
C VAL A 86 18.26 2.17 -21.48
N LEU A 87 18.30 3.50 -21.59
CA LEU A 87 19.17 4.37 -20.78
C LEU A 87 18.74 4.41 -19.32
N MET A 88 17.43 4.50 -19.03
CA MET A 88 16.90 4.42 -17.67
C MET A 88 17.16 3.06 -17.02
N ILE A 89 17.04 1.97 -17.80
CA ILE A 89 17.43 0.63 -17.36
C ILE A 89 18.94 0.60 -17.05
N ARG A 90 19.78 1.18 -17.90
CA ARG A 90 21.24 1.26 -17.65
C ARG A 90 21.59 2.11 -16.42
N ASP A 91 20.94 3.25 -16.22
CA ASP A 91 21.18 4.13 -15.07
C ASP A 91 20.66 3.52 -13.76
N GLY A 92 19.51 2.83 -13.81
CA GLY A 92 18.98 2.05 -12.69
C GLY A 92 19.89 0.89 -12.30
N ILE A 93 20.63 0.29 -13.24
CA ILE A 93 21.66 -0.73 -12.97
C ILE A 93 22.89 -0.18 -12.23
N LEU A 94 23.15 1.14 -12.31
CA LEU A 94 24.38 1.76 -11.80
C LEU A 94 24.25 2.43 -10.43
N LYS A 95 23.05 2.82 -9.98
CA LYS A 95 22.85 3.42 -8.64
C LYS A 95 22.36 2.40 -7.61
N ALA A 96 23.23 1.47 -7.25
CA ALA A 96 22.98 0.54 -6.16
C ALA A 96 23.00 1.26 -4.80
N ARG A 97 21.83 1.41 -4.17
CA ARG A 97 21.73 1.76 -2.75
C ARG A 97 21.72 0.46 -1.94
N GLY A 98 22.87 0.10 -1.38
CA GLY A 98 23.04 -0.99 -0.42
C GLY A 98 22.92 -2.40 -1.02
N ALA A 99 23.46 -3.41 -0.34
CA ALA A 99 23.19 -4.82 -0.66
C ALA A 99 21.82 -5.22 -0.09
N TYR A 100 21.11 -6.16 -0.75
CA TYR A 100 19.87 -6.72 -0.20
C TYR A 100 20.14 -7.37 1.17
N ASN A 101 19.59 -6.77 2.21
CA ASN A 101 19.94 -7.04 3.60
C ASN A 101 18.87 -7.88 4.30
N LEU A 102 19.15 -8.30 5.54
CA LEU A 102 18.18 -9.04 6.37
C LEU A 102 16.84 -8.31 6.51
N PHE A 103 16.86 -6.97 6.57
CA PHE A 103 15.66 -6.14 6.63
C PHE A 103 14.78 -6.27 5.38
N ASP A 104 15.37 -6.33 4.18
CA ASP A 104 14.60 -6.53 2.96
C ASP A 104 13.89 -7.88 2.97
N ARG A 105 14.56 -8.93 3.43
CA ARG A 105 13.96 -10.27 3.61
C ARG A 105 12.83 -10.29 4.63
N ILE A 106 12.97 -9.51 5.70
CA ILE A 106 11.94 -9.39 6.73
C ILE A 106 10.70 -8.70 6.14
N LEU A 107 10.88 -7.57 5.45
CA LEU A 107 9.79 -6.85 4.79
C LEU A 107 9.10 -7.71 3.72
N ASP A 108 9.89 -8.47 2.95
CA ASP A 108 9.33 -9.35 1.92
C ASP A 108 8.51 -10.51 2.53
N ASN A 109 8.79 -10.91 3.78
CA ASN A 109 8.03 -11.93 4.54
C ASN A 109 7.00 -11.35 5.51
N LEU A 110 6.82 -10.04 5.51
CA LEU A 110 5.86 -9.37 6.39
C LEU A 110 4.44 -9.74 5.97
N SER A 111 3.65 -10.16 6.96
CA SER A 111 2.21 -10.29 6.86
C SER A 111 1.58 -9.16 7.66
N VAL A 112 0.64 -8.43 7.05
CA VAL A 112 -0.04 -7.30 7.67
C VAL A 112 -1.52 -7.60 7.70
N GLU A 113 -2.10 -7.58 8.90
CA GLU A 113 -3.52 -7.75 9.11
C GLU A 113 -4.07 -6.45 9.69
N VAL A 114 -5.10 -5.88 9.05
CA VAL A 114 -5.78 -4.68 9.52
C VAL A 114 -7.24 -5.00 9.75
N SER A 115 -7.71 -4.87 10.99
CA SER A 115 -9.10 -5.21 11.33
C SER A 115 -10.06 -4.27 10.64
N SER A 116 -9.79 -2.96 10.67
CA SER A 116 -10.56 -1.98 9.91
C SER A 116 -9.80 -0.69 9.59
N ILE A 117 -10.07 -0.13 8.42
CA ILE A 117 -9.67 1.23 8.04
C ILE A 117 -10.92 2.03 7.68
N GLN A 118 -11.14 3.12 8.39
CA GLN A 118 -12.14 4.12 8.05
C GLN A 118 -11.46 5.32 7.40
N ILE A 119 -11.78 5.58 6.14
CA ILE A 119 -11.29 6.74 5.39
C ILE A 119 -12.47 7.67 5.13
N SER A 120 -12.30 8.95 5.48
CA SER A 120 -13.24 10.00 5.13
C SER A 120 -12.54 10.99 4.20
N PHE A 121 -13.07 11.20 3.01
CA PHE A 121 -12.58 12.20 2.06
C PHE A 121 -13.62 13.30 1.83
N GLN A 122 -13.27 14.54 2.15
CA GLN A 122 -14.15 15.69 1.94
C GLN A 122 -13.45 16.68 1.01
N PRO A 123 -13.82 16.75 -0.29
CA PRO A 123 -13.28 17.78 -1.16
C PRO A 123 -13.83 19.15 -0.76
N TYR A 124 -13.06 20.22 -1.03
CA TYR A 124 -13.50 21.58 -0.72
C TYR A 124 -14.43 22.16 -1.79
N GLY A 125 -14.45 21.56 -2.98
CA GLY A 125 -15.29 22.00 -4.10
C GLY A 125 -14.81 23.30 -4.72
N LYS A 126 -15.66 23.91 -5.54
CA LYS A 126 -15.31 25.06 -6.40
C LYS A 126 -14.66 26.23 -5.65
N PHE A 127 -15.12 26.52 -4.43
CA PHE A 127 -14.66 27.69 -3.68
C PHE A 127 -13.42 27.44 -2.83
N LYS A 128 -12.97 26.18 -2.71
CA LYS A 128 -11.83 25.78 -1.88
C LYS A 128 -11.81 26.49 -0.53
N THR A 129 -12.81 26.25 0.32
CA THR A 129 -12.92 26.89 1.65
C THR A 129 -12.91 25.84 2.76
N ARG A 130 -12.15 26.09 3.84
CA ARG A 130 -12.18 25.23 5.04
C ARG A 130 -13.52 25.23 5.76
N ARG A 131 -14.29 26.32 5.65
CA ARG A 131 -15.61 26.42 6.26
C ARG A 131 -16.61 25.60 5.44
N PRO A 132 -17.24 24.57 6.01
CA PRO A 132 -18.28 23.82 5.32
C PRO A 132 -19.49 24.72 5.08
N GLY A 133 -20.11 24.61 3.91
CA GLY A 133 -21.31 25.34 3.53
C GLY A 133 -22.10 24.62 2.43
N PRO A 134 -23.21 25.21 1.94
CA PRO A 134 -24.04 24.60 0.89
C PRO A 134 -23.29 24.28 -0.41
N TRP A 135 -22.14 24.92 -0.63
CA TRP A 135 -21.26 24.71 -1.78
C TRP A 135 -20.22 23.60 -1.56
N THR A 136 -20.05 23.13 -0.33
CA THR A 136 -19.14 22.04 -0.01
C THR A 136 -19.78 20.74 -0.51
N PRO A 137 -19.08 19.95 -1.34
CA PRO A 137 -19.61 18.67 -1.80
C PRO A 137 -19.88 17.71 -0.63
N PRO A 138 -20.59 16.60 -0.82
CA PRO A 138 -20.70 15.59 0.24
C PRO A 138 -19.37 14.85 0.45
N ALA A 139 -19.15 14.35 1.66
CA ALA A 139 -17.99 13.53 1.99
C ALA A 139 -18.14 12.14 1.39
N TRP A 140 -17.02 11.56 0.97
CA TRP A 140 -16.89 10.15 0.66
C TRP A 140 -16.41 9.41 1.90
N GLN A 141 -17.06 8.32 2.24
CA GLN A 141 -16.68 7.45 3.34
C GLN A 141 -16.41 6.07 2.80
N MET A 142 -15.23 5.55 3.10
CA MET A 142 -14.83 4.20 2.74
C MET A 142 -14.45 3.46 4.02
N ASN A 143 -15.09 2.34 4.26
CA ASN A 143 -14.76 1.43 5.34
C ASN A 143 -14.19 0.16 4.71
N LEU A 144 -12.93 -0.12 5.00
CA LEU A 144 -12.27 -1.37 4.67
C LEU A 144 -12.21 -2.22 5.94
N ALA A 145 -12.49 -3.51 5.84
CA ALA A 145 -12.47 -4.43 6.97
C ALA A 145 -11.72 -5.71 6.60
N ASN A 146 -11.17 -6.38 7.61
CA ASN A 146 -10.49 -7.66 7.48
C ASN A 146 -9.41 -7.65 6.37
N ILE A 147 -8.61 -6.58 6.32
CA ILE A 147 -7.56 -6.45 5.32
C ILE A 147 -6.43 -7.41 5.69
N ARG A 148 -6.05 -8.27 4.75
CA ARG A 148 -4.98 -9.23 4.96
C ARG A 148 -4.02 -9.19 3.79
N PHE A 149 -2.81 -8.69 4.06
CA PHE A 149 -1.71 -8.62 3.10
C PHE A 149 -0.64 -9.65 3.47
N VAL A 150 -0.57 -10.73 2.69
CA VAL A 150 0.25 -11.92 3.01
C VAL A 150 1.11 -12.33 1.83
N SER A 151 2.22 -13.03 2.11
CA SER A 151 3.00 -13.70 1.06
C SER A 151 2.33 -14.99 0.63
N VAL A 152 2.34 -15.25 -0.67
CA VAL A 152 1.76 -16.45 -1.30
C VAL A 152 2.76 -17.09 -2.25
N ASN A 153 2.55 -18.34 -2.61
CA ASN A 153 3.34 -19.01 -3.65
C ASN A 153 2.95 -18.54 -5.06
N GLU A 154 3.60 -19.08 -6.08
CA GLU A 154 3.35 -18.78 -7.50
C GLU A 154 1.92 -19.10 -7.98
N TYR A 155 1.15 -19.86 -7.18
CA TYR A 155 -0.25 -20.23 -7.44
C TYR A 155 -1.26 -19.40 -6.63
N GLY A 156 -0.79 -18.40 -5.86
CA GLY A 156 -1.65 -17.56 -5.03
C GLY A 156 -2.08 -18.20 -3.69
N GLN A 157 -1.48 -19.33 -3.32
CA GLN A 157 -1.81 -20.04 -2.07
C GLN A 157 -0.90 -19.60 -0.92
N GLU A 158 -1.48 -19.46 0.27
CA GLU A 158 -0.74 -19.21 1.51
C GLU A 158 0.00 -20.47 1.93
N ALA A 159 1.29 -20.31 2.23
CA ALA A 159 2.15 -21.41 2.64
C ALA A 159 3.27 -20.89 3.57
N PRO A 160 3.99 -21.77 4.28
CA PRO A 160 5.16 -21.38 5.05
C PRO A 160 6.22 -20.68 4.16
N PRO A 161 7.07 -19.79 4.71
CA PRO A 161 8.07 -19.06 3.93
C PRO A 161 8.91 -19.97 3.03
N GLU A 162 9.38 -21.12 3.52
CA GLU A 162 10.21 -22.03 2.72
C GLU A 162 9.53 -22.47 1.41
N GLU A 163 8.20 -22.67 1.42
CA GLU A 163 7.43 -23.03 0.24
C GLU A 163 7.11 -21.81 -0.63
N VAL A 164 6.72 -20.70 -0.02
CA VAL A 164 6.48 -19.40 -0.70
C VAL A 164 7.70 -18.93 -1.48
N TRP A 165 8.92 -19.24 -1.03
CA TRP A 165 10.16 -18.82 -1.67
C TRP A 165 10.78 -19.89 -2.57
N ARG A 166 10.17 -21.07 -2.68
CA ARG A 166 10.77 -22.24 -3.35
C ARG A 166 11.13 -21.97 -4.81
N HIS A 167 10.30 -21.20 -5.52
CA HIS A 167 10.51 -20.81 -6.92
C HIS A 167 11.75 -19.93 -7.14
N ASN A 168 12.26 -19.28 -6.08
CA ASN A 168 13.47 -18.46 -6.16
C ASN A 168 14.77 -19.26 -5.95
N HIS A 169 14.73 -20.44 -5.33
CA HIS A 169 15.94 -21.22 -5.02
C HIS A 169 16.73 -21.67 -6.26
N HIS A 170 16.05 -21.91 -7.38
CA HIS A 170 16.68 -22.35 -8.62
C HIS A 170 17.15 -21.20 -9.52
N ARG A 171 16.80 -19.95 -9.19
CA ARG A 171 17.05 -18.77 -10.02
C ARG A 171 18.35 -18.03 -9.70
N SER A 172 19.06 -18.43 -8.65
CA SER A 172 20.31 -17.80 -8.22
C SER A 172 21.47 -17.97 -9.20
N SER A 173 21.40 -18.87 -10.18
CA SER A 173 22.57 -19.26 -11.00
C SER A 173 22.61 -18.72 -12.43
N GLY A 174 21.55 -18.09 -12.97
CA GLY A 174 21.52 -17.73 -14.40
C GLY A 174 20.86 -16.40 -14.79
N SER A 175 20.00 -15.80 -13.96
CA SER A 175 19.21 -14.64 -14.36
C SER A 175 19.45 -13.43 -13.44
N GLY A 176 20.54 -12.70 -13.67
CA GLY A 176 20.68 -11.28 -13.30
C GLY A 176 20.42 -10.88 -11.84
N GLY A 177 20.50 -11.82 -10.89
CA GLY A 177 20.34 -11.56 -9.45
C GLY A 177 19.02 -10.89 -9.09
N ALA A 178 17.86 -11.44 -9.47
CA ALA A 178 16.54 -10.92 -9.09
C ALA A 178 15.65 -12.00 -8.46
N LEU A 179 14.81 -11.58 -7.51
CA LEU A 179 13.79 -12.37 -6.82
C LEU A 179 12.40 -12.04 -7.38
N LEU A 180 11.52 -13.04 -7.38
CA LEU A 180 10.08 -12.83 -7.57
C LEU A 180 9.36 -13.02 -6.24
N ILE A 181 8.49 -12.10 -5.88
CA ILE A 181 7.74 -12.10 -4.63
C ILE A 181 6.26 -12.02 -5.00
N TYR A 182 5.46 -12.95 -4.49
CA TYR A 182 4.02 -12.93 -4.68
C TYR A 182 3.33 -12.55 -3.38
N LYS A 183 2.39 -11.61 -3.47
CA LYS A 183 1.60 -11.10 -2.36
C LYS A 183 0.13 -11.20 -2.74
N LYS A 184 -0.71 -11.45 -1.73
CA LYS A 184 -2.16 -11.42 -1.86
C LYS A 184 -2.71 -10.44 -0.82
N CYS A 185 -3.62 -9.58 -1.27
CA CYS A 185 -4.35 -8.64 -0.44
C CYS A 185 -5.84 -8.98 -0.52
N GLU A 186 -6.43 -9.40 0.58
CA GLU A 186 -7.87 -9.64 0.70
C GLU A 186 -8.48 -8.58 1.60
N MET A 187 -9.67 -8.09 1.25
CA MET A 187 -10.41 -7.16 2.11
C MET A 187 -11.90 -7.16 1.81
N GLU A 188 -12.68 -6.71 2.78
CA GLU A 188 -14.07 -6.30 2.60
C GLU A 188 -14.15 -4.78 2.51
N TYR A 189 -14.99 -4.25 1.62
CA TYR A 189 -15.13 -2.80 1.47
C TYR A 189 -16.58 -2.34 1.43
N LYS A 190 -16.83 -1.16 2.01
CA LYS A 190 -18.11 -0.45 1.95
C LYS A 190 -17.83 1.00 1.62
N ILE A 191 -18.62 1.54 0.69
CA ILE A 191 -18.50 2.93 0.24
C ILE A 191 -19.83 3.61 0.48
N ALA A 192 -19.79 4.80 1.06
CA ALA A 192 -20.95 5.66 1.27
C ALA A 192 -20.61 7.10 0.91
N ILE A 193 -21.61 7.85 0.50
CA ILE A 193 -21.55 9.31 0.41
C ILE A 193 -22.30 9.87 1.60
N LYS A 194 -21.66 10.76 2.36
CA LYS A 194 -22.26 11.44 3.50
C LYS A 194 -22.52 12.92 3.16
N PRO A 195 -23.78 13.33 2.99
CA PRO A 195 -24.13 14.74 2.90
C PRO A 195 -23.76 15.50 4.18
N LEU A 196 -23.47 16.80 4.08
CA LEU A 196 -23.05 17.64 5.23
C LEU A 196 -23.99 17.55 6.44
N ASN A 197 -25.30 17.55 6.17
CA ASN A 197 -26.35 17.55 7.19
C ASN A 197 -27.30 16.35 7.04
N GLY A 198 -26.80 15.24 6.50
CA GLY A 198 -27.63 14.06 6.22
C GLY A 198 -26.98 12.77 6.69
N ASP A 199 -27.78 11.72 6.70
CA ASP A 199 -27.29 10.38 6.98
C ASP A 199 -26.43 9.85 5.81
N PRO A 200 -25.44 8.99 6.09
CA PRO A 200 -24.66 8.35 5.04
C PRO A 200 -25.56 7.57 4.07
N ILE A 201 -25.47 7.90 2.78
CA ILE A 201 -26.11 7.18 1.69
C ILE A 201 -25.13 6.12 1.22
N PRO A 202 -25.38 4.84 1.49
CA PRO A 202 -24.42 3.82 1.15
C PRO A 202 -24.52 3.52 -0.35
N LEU A 203 -23.38 3.58 -1.04
CA LEU A 203 -23.27 3.32 -2.49
C LEU A 203 -22.99 1.85 -2.78
N VAL A 204 -22.15 1.26 -1.93
CA VAL A 204 -21.80 -0.16 -1.99
C VAL A 204 -22.23 -0.78 -0.68
N THR A 205 -23.36 -1.49 -0.74
CA THR A 205 -23.91 -2.27 0.38
C THR A 205 -23.92 -3.74 0.02
N GLY A 206 -23.54 -4.58 0.96
CA GLY A 206 -23.49 -6.03 0.77
C GLY A 206 -22.59 -6.67 1.81
N ARG A 207 -22.93 -7.91 2.22
CA ARG A 207 -22.05 -8.75 3.05
C ARG A 207 -20.94 -9.42 2.23
N ASP A 208 -20.98 -9.27 0.90
CA ASP A 208 -20.15 -10.02 -0.05
C ASP A 208 -19.22 -9.14 -0.91
N ASN A 209 -19.08 -7.84 -0.58
CA ASN A 209 -18.14 -6.96 -1.28
C ASN A 209 -16.70 -7.25 -0.82
N LYS A 210 -16.20 -8.41 -1.24
CA LYS A 210 -14.82 -8.85 -1.05
C LYS A 210 -14.02 -8.43 -2.27
N MET A 211 -12.80 -7.99 -2.04
CA MET A 211 -11.82 -7.75 -3.08
C MET A 211 -10.60 -8.59 -2.76
N GLU A 212 -10.12 -9.31 -3.78
CA GLU A 212 -8.83 -9.97 -3.73
C GLU A 212 -7.92 -9.34 -4.78
N VAL A 213 -6.73 -8.93 -4.37
CA VAL A 213 -5.70 -8.38 -5.24
C VAL A 213 -4.45 -9.24 -5.10
N GLN A 214 -4.01 -9.82 -6.21
CA GLN A 214 -2.76 -10.55 -6.31
C GLN A 214 -1.70 -9.64 -6.91
N VAL A 215 -0.52 -9.64 -6.32
CA VAL A 215 0.59 -8.79 -6.72
C VAL A 215 1.83 -9.64 -6.90
N ALA A 216 2.43 -9.57 -8.09
CA ALA A 216 3.72 -10.16 -8.38
C ALA A 216 4.77 -9.05 -8.51
N ILE A 217 5.81 -9.12 -7.68
CA ILE A 217 6.88 -8.11 -7.58
C ILE A 217 8.19 -8.76 -7.99
N LYS A 218 8.86 -8.19 -8.99
CA LYS A 218 10.23 -8.55 -9.35
C LYS A 218 11.19 -7.58 -8.69
N ARG A 219 12.11 -8.07 -7.86
CA ARG A 219 13.02 -7.26 -7.05
C ARG A 219 14.47 -7.66 -7.30
N ARG A 220 15.39 -6.70 -7.44
CA ARG A 220 16.81 -6.99 -7.66
C ARG A 220 17.52 -7.31 -6.33
N ILE A 221 18.32 -8.36 -6.29
CA ILE A 221 19.09 -8.79 -5.11
C ILE A 221 20.28 -7.86 -4.85
N ARG A 222 20.83 -7.20 -5.86
CA ARG A 222 21.97 -6.32 -5.64
C ARG A 222 21.64 -5.17 -4.69
N ASP A 223 20.44 -4.61 -4.77
CA ASP A 223 20.07 -3.36 -4.10
C ASP A 223 18.60 -3.23 -3.71
N GLY A 224 17.83 -4.31 -3.83
CA GLY A 224 16.43 -4.31 -3.45
C GLY A 224 15.55 -3.44 -4.35
N GLU A 225 16.02 -2.99 -5.52
CA GLU A 225 15.19 -2.18 -6.41
C GLU A 225 14.02 -3.00 -6.97
N VAL A 226 12.82 -2.43 -6.94
CA VAL A 226 11.63 -3.01 -7.58
C VAL A 226 11.76 -2.81 -9.10
N LEU A 227 11.97 -3.91 -9.83
CA LEU A 227 12.18 -3.92 -11.27
C LEU A 227 10.87 -3.97 -12.05
N ALA A 228 9.85 -4.64 -11.51
CA ALA A 228 8.54 -4.75 -12.12
C ALA A 228 7.49 -5.10 -11.06
N VAL A 229 6.25 -4.64 -11.28
CA VAL A 229 5.08 -5.00 -10.49
C VAL A 229 3.96 -5.36 -11.47
N GLN A 230 3.34 -6.51 -11.26
CA GLN A 230 2.09 -6.90 -11.91
C GLN A 230 1.01 -6.99 -10.84
N ILE A 231 -0.16 -6.44 -11.12
CA ILE A 231 -1.29 -6.40 -10.21
C ILE A 231 -2.48 -6.99 -10.95
N ASP A 232 -3.05 -8.06 -10.39
CA ASP A 232 -4.26 -8.70 -10.89
C ASP A 232 -5.33 -8.63 -9.81
N SER A 233 -6.46 -8.00 -10.12
CA SER A 233 -7.58 -7.83 -9.18
C SER A 233 -8.74 -8.74 -9.56
N THR A 234 -9.21 -9.55 -8.61
CA THR A 234 -10.43 -10.33 -8.77
C THR A 234 -11.51 -9.74 -7.88
N ILE A 235 -12.58 -9.24 -8.51
CA ILE A 235 -13.81 -8.84 -7.83
C ILE A 235 -14.77 -10.01 -8.00
N PRO A 236 -15.02 -10.84 -6.96
CA PRO A 236 -16.02 -11.90 -7.03
C PRO A 236 -17.37 -11.31 -7.47
N LYS A 237 -18.02 -11.99 -8.42
CA LYS A 237 -19.33 -11.61 -8.97
C LYS A 237 -20.45 -11.84 -7.97
#